data_AF-A0A7J8JCF5-F1
#
_entry.id   AF-A0A7J8JCF5-F1
#
_cell.length_a   1.000
_cell.length_b   1.000
_cell.length_c   1.000
_cell.angle_alpha   90.00
_cell.angle_beta   90.00
_cell.angle_gamma   90.00
#
_symmetry.space_group_name_H-M   'P 1'
#
loop_
_entity.id
_entity.type
_entity.pdbx_description
1 polymer ?
#
loop_
_entity_poly.entity_id
_entity_poly.type
_entity_poly.pdbx_seq_one_letter_code
_entity_poly.pdbx_strand_id
1 'polypeptide(L)'
;MSRPVVSPTHVNATASETFTVLQQKMRIVEEQTSSLRDDLIMLDFGDERSQFETPKCLEGPANQNVISPIQREVICSGKSDILWKNCEFLVNRMCHLESLIQSLKMNIFRLQTEKDLNPQKTAFLKDRLNTIQDEHSKDLKLLHLEVMNLRQQLRDVKEGEDKAQDEVQRLTATLEIASETKV
;
A
#
# COMPACT_ATOMS: atom_id res chain seq x y z
N MET A 1 -19.30 6.94 28.02
CA MET A 1 -19.88 6.49 26.73
C MET A 1 -18.75 6.39 25.72
N SER A 2 -18.14 5.20 25.58
CA SER A 2 -17.02 4.97 24.66
C SER A 2 -17.57 4.66 23.27
N ARG A 3 -17.22 5.47 22.26
CA ARG A 3 -17.61 5.19 20.87
C ARG A 3 -16.89 3.92 20.37
N PRO A 4 -17.56 3.05 19.60
CA PRO A 4 -16.90 1.92 18.96
C PRO A 4 -15.87 2.43 17.94
N VAL A 5 -14.67 1.85 17.97
CA VAL A 5 -13.65 2.07 16.94
C VAL A 5 -14.12 1.34 15.68
N VAL A 6 -14.43 2.08 14.63
CA VAL A 6 -14.74 1.52 13.31
C VAL A 6 -13.43 1.07 12.69
N SER A 7 -13.23 -0.25 12.58
CA SER A 7 -12.09 -0.83 11.89
C SER A 7 -12.12 -0.43 10.40
N PRO A 8 -10.99 -0.06 9.79
CA PRO A 8 -10.94 0.23 8.36
C PRO A 8 -11.42 -0.99 7.57
N THR A 9 -12.45 -0.81 6.75
CA THR A 9 -12.93 -1.85 5.83
C THR A 9 -11.79 -2.16 4.87
N HIS A 10 -11.21 -3.36 4.98
CA HIS A 10 -10.19 -3.84 4.06
C HIS A 10 -10.86 -4.12 2.70
N VAL A 11 -10.94 -3.09 1.86
CA VAL A 11 -11.34 -3.26 0.45
C VAL A 11 -10.16 -3.94 -0.22
N ASN A 12 -10.30 -5.23 -0.53
CA ASN A 12 -9.31 -6.02 -1.26
C ASN A 12 -9.26 -5.60 -2.74
N ALA A 13 -8.94 -4.34 -3.02
CA ALA A 13 -8.57 -3.92 -4.36
C ALA A 13 -7.23 -4.59 -4.68
N THR A 14 -7.21 -5.42 -5.72
CA THR A 14 -5.99 -6.08 -6.19
C THR A 14 -4.93 -5.01 -6.50
N ALA A 15 -3.63 -5.24 -6.20
CA ALA A 15 -2.59 -4.23 -6.40
C ALA A 15 -2.58 -3.61 -7.83
N SER A 16 -2.95 -4.42 -8.82
CA SER A 16 -3.14 -4.00 -10.23
C SER A 16 -4.28 -2.99 -10.43
N GLU A 17 -5.42 -3.17 -9.77
CA GLU A 17 -6.57 -2.25 -9.84
C GLU A 17 -6.24 -0.92 -9.17
N THR A 18 -5.53 -0.93 -8.05
CA THR A 18 -5.09 0.30 -7.37
C THR A 18 -4.12 1.10 -8.24
N PHE A 19 -3.22 0.42 -8.95
CA PHE A 19 -2.27 1.07 -9.86
C PHE A 19 -2.95 1.73 -11.06
N THR A 20 -3.90 1.04 -11.70
CA THR A 20 -4.64 1.58 -12.86
C THR A 20 -5.49 2.80 -12.49
N VAL A 21 -6.16 2.76 -11.32
CA VAL A 21 -6.91 3.92 -10.80
C VAL A 21 -5.99 5.10 -10.50
N LEU A 22 -4.81 4.86 -9.90
CA LEU A 22 -3.84 5.91 -9.62
C LEU A 22 -3.31 6.54 -10.91
N GLN A 23 -2.96 5.72 -11.89
CA GLN A 23 -2.49 6.18 -13.20
C GLN A 23 -3.54 7.03 -13.91
N GLN A 24 -4.81 6.61 -13.87
CA GLN A 24 -5.91 7.39 -14.44
C GLN A 24 -6.06 8.74 -13.74
N LYS A 25 -5.97 8.78 -12.41
CA LYS A 25 -6.04 10.03 -11.64
C LYS A 25 -4.88 10.97 -11.96
N MET A 26 -3.67 10.44 -12.14
CA MET A 26 -2.51 11.23 -12.55
C MET A 26 -2.73 11.90 -13.90
N ARG A 27 -3.20 11.14 -14.90
CA ARG A 27 -3.53 11.67 -16.23
C ARG A 27 -4.55 12.81 -16.16
N ILE A 28 -5.63 12.63 -15.38
CA ILE A 28 -6.66 13.66 -15.21
C ILE A 28 -6.06 14.92 -14.59
N VAL A 29 -5.21 14.77 -13.56
CA VAL A 29 -4.56 15.93 -12.92
C VAL A 29 -3.62 16.65 -13.89
N GLU A 30 -2.86 15.93 -14.71
CA GLU A 30 -1.99 16.51 -15.74
C GLU A 30 -2.79 17.32 -16.78
N GLU A 31 -3.91 16.76 -17.25
CA GLU A 31 -4.80 17.43 -18.21
C GLU A 31 -5.45 18.69 -17.59
N GLN A 32 -5.99 18.56 -16.37
CA GLN A 32 -6.60 19.68 -15.66
C GLN A 32 -5.59 20.78 -15.31
N THR A 33 -4.35 20.42 -14.98
CA THR A 33 -3.27 21.38 -14.73
C THR A 33 -2.88 22.11 -16.01
N SER A 34 -2.81 21.38 -17.13
CA SER A 34 -2.52 21.98 -18.44
C SER A 34 -3.61 22.97 -18.85
N SER A 35 -4.88 22.59 -18.70
CA SER A 35 -6.01 23.48 -18.97
C SER A 35 -6.05 24.68 -18.01
N LEU A 36 -5.68 24.53 -16.74
CA LEU A 36 -5.59 25.67 -15.81
C LEU A 36 -4.49 26.65 -16.24
N ARG A 37 -3.34 26.15 -16.70
CA ARG A 37 -2.28 26.99 -17.25
C ARG A 37 -2.78 27.79 -18.46
N ASP A 38 -3.51 27.14 -19.36
CA ASP A 38 -4.02 27.80 -20.56
C ASP A 38 -5.07 28.88 -20.20
N ASP A 39 -5.92 28.64 -19.20
CA ASP A 39 -6.85 29.65 -18.67
C ASP A 39 -6.12 30.84 -18.04
N LEU A 40 -5.02 30.59 -17.31
CA LEU A 40 -4.17 31.63 -16.72
C LEU A 40 -3.47 32.47 -17.80
N ILE A 41 -3.00 31.84 -18.88
CA ILE A 41 -2.41 32.55 -20.03
C ILE A 41 -3.45 33.42 -20.74
N MET A 42 -4.67 32.93 -20.90
CA MET A 42 -5.77 33.69 -21.52
C MET A 42 -6.17 34.92 -20.69
N LEU A 43 -6.01 34.87 -19.37
CA LEU A 43 -6.30 35.98 -18.46
C LEU A 43 -5.14 36.96 -18.31
N ASP A 44 -3.92 36.56 -18.70
CA ASP A 44 -2.80 37.48 -18.88
C ASP A 44 -3.10 38.32 -20.12
N PHE A 45 -3.70 39.49 -19.90
CA PHE A 45 -4.03 40.46 -20.94
C PHE A 45 -2.81 40.68 -21.84
N GLY A 46 -2.84 40.10 -23.04
CA GLY A 46 -1.76 40.23 -24.02
C GLY A 46 -1.46 41.71 -24.27
N ASP A 47 -0.21 42.10 -24.04
CA ASP A 47 0.53 43.20 -24.65
C ASP A 47 -0.13 44.60 -24.81
N GLU A 48 -1.25 44.89 -24.13
CA GLU A 48 -1.88 46.21 -24.12
C GLU A 48 -1.26 47.14 -23.05
N ARG A 49 0.03 46.95 -22.73
CA ARG A 49 0.84 47.92 -21.97
C ARG A 49 1.65 48.84 -22.88
N SER A 50 1.63 48.62 -24.19
CA SER A 50 2.45 49.35 -25.17
C SER A 50 1.74 50.55 -25.85
N GLN A 51 0.44 50.76 -25.66
CA GLN A 51 -0.32 51.82 -26.35
C GLN A 51 -0.48 53.15 -25.60
N PHE A 52 0.26 53.40 -24.52
CA PHE A 52 0.37 54.77 -23.98
C PHE A 52 1.46 55.54 -24.71
N GLU A 53 1.23 55.82 -26.00
CA GLU A 53 2.05 56.78 -26.74
C GLU A 53 1.89 58.18 -26.14
N THR A 54 3.05 58.78 -25.85
CA THR A 54 3.26 60.16 -25.41
C THR A 54 2.39 61.16 -26.18
N PRO A 55 1.52 61.96 -25.51
CA PRO A 55 0.87 63.08 -26.19
C PRO A 55 1.93 64.15 -26.48
N LYS A 56 2.21 64.39 -27.76
CA LYS A 56 3.00 65.55 -28.21
C LYS A 56 2.32 66.82 -27.69
N CYS A 57 2.96 67.48 -26.73
CA CYS A 57 2.53 68.78 -26.22
C CYS A 57 2.75 69.82 -27.32
N LEU A 58 1.65 70.30 -27.90
CA LEU A 58 1.61 71.43 -28.82
C LEU A 58 1.84 72.74 -28.04
N GLU A 59 2.53 73.69 -28.68
CA GLU A 59 2.94 75.01 -28.17
C GLU A 59 1.82 75.86 -27.53
N GLY A 60 2.20 76.74 -26.59
CA GLY A 60 1.33 77.50 -25.65
C GLY A 60 0.43 78.61 -26.25
N PRO A 61 -0.09 79.61 -25.48
CA PRO A 61 0.35 80.08 -24.15
C PRO A 61 -0.76 80.18 -23.06
N ALA A 62 -0.28 80.54 -21.85
CA ALA A 62 -0.96 80.72 -20.58
C ALA A 62 -2.43 81.22 -20.59
N ASN A 63 -3.31 80.48 -19.91
CA ASN A 63 -4.30 81.03 -18.98
C ASN A 63 -4.89 79.93 -18.08
N GLN A 64 -5.02 80.27 -16.81
CA GLN A 64 -5.54 79.44 -15.70
C GLN A 64 -6.89 78.82 -16.06
N ASN A 65 -7.07 77.51 -15.84
CA ASN A 65 -8.39 76.93 -15.61
C ASN A 65 -8.25 75.63 -14.80
N VAL A 66 -8.70 75.72 -13.55
CA VAL A 66 -9.32 74.68 -12.69
C VAL A 66 -8.95 73.23 -13.01
N ILE A 67 -8.24 72.58 -12.09
CA ILE A 67 -8.15 71.11 -12.04
C ILE A 67 -9.57 70.58 -11.80
N SER A 68 -10.28 70.26 -12.87
CA SER A 68 -11.47 69.42 -12.79
C SER A 68 -11.04 68.06 -12.23
N PRO A 69 -11.77 67.46 -11.27
CA PRO A 69 -11.45 66.12 -10.84
C PRO A 69 -11.47 65.24 -12.08
N ILE A 70 -10.39 64.46 -12.28
CA ILE A 70 -10.35 63.39 -13.27
C ILE A 70 -11.67 62.65 -13.11
N GLN A 71 -12.57 62.80 -14.09
CA GLN A 71 -13.72 61.92 -14.19
C GLN A 71 -13.08 60.56 -14.40
N ARG A 72 -12.99 59.80 -13.31
CA ARG A 72 -12.75 58.37 -13.35
C ARG A 72 -13.95 57.89 -14.16
N GLU A 73 -13.76 57.76 -15.47
CA GLU A 73 -14.72 57.08 -16.33
C GLU A 73 -15.11 55.86 -15.54
N VAL A 74 -16.40 55.79 -15.24
CA VAL A 74 -17.01 54.69 -14.51
C VAL A 74 -16.73 53.48 -15.39
N ILE A 75 -15.58 52.84 -15.17
CA ILE A 75 -15.25 51.55 -15.72
C ILE A 75 -16.40 50.69 -15.26
N CYS A 76 -17.26 50.33 -16.22
CA CYS A 76 -18.56 49.74 -15.99
C CYS A 76 -18.49 48.76 -14.82
N SER A 77 -19.29 48.98 -13.78
CA SER A 77 -19.35 48.14 -12.57
C SER A 77 -19.44 46.63 -12.91
N GLY A 78 -20.00 46.28 -14.07
CA GLY A 78 -20.06 44.91 -14.59
C GLY A 78 -18.73 44.30 -15.06
N LYS A 79 -17.75 45.08 -15.55
CA LYS A 79 -16.43 44.55 -15.96
C LYS A 79 -15.61 44.10 -14.75
N SER A 80 -15.68 44.84 -13.64
CA SER A 80 -15.03 44.47 -12.38
C SER A 80 -15.62 43.19 -11.77
N ASP A 81 -16.95 43.03 -11.86
CA ASP A 81 -17.66 41.84 -11.35
C ASP A 81 -17.31 40.56 -12.12
N ILE A 82 -17.13 40.67 -13.45
CA ILE A 82 -16.73 39.54 -14.29
C ILE A 82 -15.29 39.11 -14.00
N LEU A 83 -14.37 40.07 -13.85
CA LEU A 83 -12.98 39.78 -13.51
C LEU A 83 -12.86 39.12 -12.13
N TRP A 84 -13.60 39.61 -11.13
CA TRP A 84 -13.63 39.00 -9.81
C TRP A 84 -14.12 37.55 -9.85
N LYS A 85 -15.24 37.27 -10.55
CA LYS A 85 -15.77 35.91 -10.70
C LYS A 85 -14.80 34.97 -11.42
N ASN A 86 -14.07 35.46 -12.41
CA ASN A 86 -13.05 34.67 -13.12
C ASN A 86 -11.87 34.34 -12.19
N CYS A 87 -11.39 35.31 -11.41
CA CYS A 87 -10.35 35.09 -10.41
C CYS A 87 -10.80 34.09 -9.33
N GLU A 88 -12.02 34.24 -8.81
CA GLU A 88 -12.60 33.32 -7.83
C GLU A 88 -12.70 31.90 -8.38
N PHE A 89 -13.15 31.74 -9.63
CA PHE A 89 -13.20 30.44 -10.30
C PHE A 89 -11.82 29.80 -10.43
N LEU A 90 -10.82 30.55 -10.88
CA LEU A 90 -9.45 30.06 -11.00
C LEU A 90 -8.84 29.64 -9.67
N VAL A 91 -9.01 30.45 -8.62
CA VAL A 91 -8.50 30.14 -7.28
C VAL A 91 -9.12 28.85 -6.76
N ASN A 92 -10.44 28.70 -6.89
CA ASN A 92 -11.13 27.46 -6.50
C ASN A 92 -10.61 26.25 -7.29
N ARG A 93 -10.41 26.40 -8.60
CA ARG A 93 -9.86 25.35 -9.46
C ARG A 93 -8.42 24.99 -9.08
N MET A 94 -7.59 25.97 -8.76
CA MET A 94 -6.21 25.79 -8.30
C MET A 94 -6.16 25.06 -6.96
N CYS A 95 -6.97 25.47 -5.97
CA CYS A 95 -7.05 24.81 -4.67
C CYS A 95 -7.54 23.35 -4.79
N HIS A 96 -8.48 23.09 -5.70
CA HIS A 96 -8.91 21.73 -5.99
C HIS A 96 -7.77 20.88 -6.57
N LEU A 97 -7.02 21.42 -7.54
CA LEU A 97 -5.88 20.72 -8.12
C LEU A 97 -4.76 20.49 -7.10
N GLU A 98 -4.47 21.47 -6.25
CA GLU A 98 -3.53 21.31 -5.15
C GLU A 98 -3.93 20.13 -4.25
N SER A 99 -5.20 20.06 -3.86
CA SER A 99 -5.72 18.96 -3.05
C SER A 99 -5.56 17.60 -3.73
N LEU A 100 -5.82 17.54 -5.04
CA LEU A 100 -5.62 16.32 -5.84
C LEU A 100 -4.14 15.93 -5.92
N ILE A 101 -3.24 16.89 -6.14
CA ILE A 101 -1.79 16.65 -6.19
C ILE A 101 -1.28 16.13 -4.86
N GLN A 102 -1.71 16.72 -3.73
CA GLN A 102 -1.34 16.22 -2.40
C GLN A 102 -1.84 14.78 -2.18
N SER A 103 -3.07 14.47 -2.60
CA SER A 103 -3.60 13.11 -2.53
C SER A 103 -2.77 12.12 -3.37
N LEU A 104 -2.42 12.49 -4.60
CA LEU A 104 -1.55 11.68 -5.47
C LEU A 104 -0.19 11.44 -4.82
N LYS A 105 0.45 12.48 -4.27
CA LYS A 105 1.72 12.39 -3.57
C LYS A 105 1.66 11.39 -2.41
N MET A 106 0.61 11.45 -1.60
CA MET A 106 0.41 10.51 -0.49
C MET A 106 0.21 9.08 -0.98
N ASN A 107 -0.56 8.87 -2.05
CA ASN A 107 -0.77 7.54 -2.63
C ASN A 107 0.54 6.95 -3.20
N ILE A 108 1.33 7.75 -3.90
CA ILE A 108 2.63 7.34 -4.44
C ILE A 108 3.59 6.98 -3.29
N PHE A 109 3.65 7.81 -2.25
CA PHE A 109 4.50 7.55 -1.08
C PHE A 109 4.12 6.23 -0.38
N ARG A 110 2.82 5.96 -0.24
CA ARG A 110 2.33 4.69 0.33
C ARG A 110 2.76 3.49 -0.50
N LEU A 111 2.56 3.55 -1.82
CA LEU A 111 2.97 2.46 -2.73
C LEU A 111 4.48 2.22 -2.71
N GLN A 112 5.27 3.29 -2.70
CA GLN A 112 6.72 3.19 -2.59
C GLN A 112 7.13 2.54 -1.27
N THR A 113 6.53 2.97 -0.16
CA THR A 113 6.79 2.39 1.17
C THR A 113 6.42 0.91 1.21
N GLU A 114 5.28 0.52 0.66
CA GLU A 114 4.86 -0.88 0.58
C GLU A 114 5.83 -1.72 -0.22
N LYS A 115 6.27 -1.21 -1.39
CA LYS A 115 7.30 -1.83 -2.22
C LYS A 115 8.61 -2.02 -1.46
N ASP A 116 9.04 -1.02 -0.69
CA ASP A 116 10.33 -1.04 0.02
C ASP A 116 10.29 -1.96 1.27
N LEU A 117 9.13 -2.12 1.91
CA LEU A 117 8.92 -3.05 3.03
C LEU A 117 8.68 -4.50 2.59
N ASN A 118 8.22 -4.73 1.35
CA ASN A 118 7.90 -6.07 0.85
C ASN A 118 9.14 -7.02 0.80
N PRO A 119 10.34 -6.61 0.36
CA PRO A 119 11.55 -7.42 0.44
C PRO A 119 11.90 -7.86 1.86
N GLN A 120 11.76 -6.96 2.84
CA GLN A 120 12.03 -7.28 4.26
C GLN A 120 11.04 -8.33 4.78
N LYS A 121 9.74 -8.16 4.47
CA LYS A 121 8.71 -9.13 4.82
C LYS A 121 8.96 -10.49 4.15
N THR A 122 9.38 -10.49 2.88
CA THR A 122 9.69 -11.71 2.13
C THR A 122 10.90 -12.43 2.70
N ALA A 123 11.97 -11.70 3.03
CA ALA A 123 13.16 -12.26 3.68
C ALA A 123 12.81 -12.89 5.04
N PHE A 124 12.08 -12.17 5.90
CA PHE A 124 11.63 -12.69 7.18
C PHE A 124 10.78 -13.96 7.06
N LEU A 125 9.83 -13.99 6.11
CA LEU A 125 9.01 -15.17 5.86
C LEU A 125 9.84 -16.35 5.35
N LYS A 126 10.84 -16.10 4.49
CA LYS A 126 11.76 -17.12 3.99
C LYS A 126 12.61 -17.70 5.12
N ASP A 127 13.17 -16.86 5.98
CA ASP A 127 13.98 -17.31 7.11
C ASP A 127 13.15 -18.16 8.08
N ARG A 128 11.93 -17.70 8.39
CA ARG A 128 11.00 -18.44 9.24
C ARG A 128 10.58 -19.79 8.62
N LEU A 129 10.40 -19.86 7.30
CA LEU A 129 10.16 -21.11 6.59
C LEU A 129 11.36 -22.07 6.70
N ASN A 130 12.58 -21.56 6.52
CA ASN A 130 13.79 -22.37 6.67
C ASN A 130 13.91 -22.95 8.09
N THR A 131 13.63 -22.14 9.13
CA THR A 131 13.63 -22.62 10.53
C THR A 131 12.64 -23.77 10.72
N ILE A 132 11.40 -23.62 10.25
CA ILE A 132 10.38 -24.68 10.36
C ILE A 132 10.83 -25.93 9.61
N GLN A 133 11.41 -25.79 8.42
CA GLN A 133 11.89 -26.92 7.63
C GLN A 133 13.06 -27.66 8.29
N ASP A 134 13.97 -26.93 8.94
CA ASP A 134 15.08 -27.51 9.70
C ASP A 134 14.60 -28.25 10.96
N GLU A 135 13.64 -27.69 11.68
CA GLU A 135 12.98 -28.36 12.82
C GLU A 135 12.29 -29.65 12.37
N HIS A 136 11.47 -29.58 11.32
CA HIS A 136 10.81 -30.76 10.75
C HIS A 136 11.80 -31.86 10.33
N SER A 137 12.94 -31.46 9.75
CA SER A 137 14.00 -32.40 9.35
C SER A 137 14.64 -33.09 10.56
N LYS A 138 14.85 -32.37 11.66
CA LYS A 138 15.37 -32.94 12.91
C LYS A 138 14.37 -33.91 13.53
N ASP A 139 13.09 -33.52 13.58
CA ASP A 139 12.03 -34.37 14.14
C ASP A 139 11.87 -35.66 13.35
N LEU A 140 11.92 -35.58 12.01
CA LEU A 140 11.90 -36.78 11.16
C LEU A 140 13.08 -37.72 11.44
N LYS A 141 14.29 -37.20 11.67
CA LYS A 141 15.46 -38.01 12.02
C LYS A 141 15.29 -38.68 13.38
N LEU A 142 14.79 -37.96 14.37
CA LEU A 142 14.51 -38.50 15.71
C LEU A 142 13.43 -39.59 15.64
N LEU A 143 12.34 -39.34 14.92
CA LEU A 143 11.27 -40.32 14.72
C LEU A 143 11.79 -41.58 14.03
N HIS A 144 12.65 -41.43 13.02
CA HIS A 144 13.25 -42.58 12.34
C HIS A 144 14.11 -43.42 13.30
N LEU A 145 14.93 -42.77 14.15
CA LEU A 145 15.74 -43.44 15.16
C LEU A 145 14.86 -44.18 16.18
N GLU A 146 13.77 -43.56 16.63
CA GLU A 146 12.83 -44.17 17.56
C GLU A 146 12.14 -45.39 16.96
N VAL A 147 11.71 -45.32 15.69
CA VAL A 147 11.16 -46.47 14.97
C VAL A 147 12.18 -47.62 14.89
N MET A 148 13.45 -47.33 14.62
CA MET A 148 14.50 -48.36 14.60
C MET A 148 14.69 -48.99 15.98
N ASN A 149 14.72 -48.19 17.03
CA ASN A 149 14.85 -48.64 18.41
C ASN A 149 13.67 -49.53 18.84
N LEU A 150 12.43 -49.10 18.56
CA LEU A 150 11.23 -49.88 18.87
C LEU A 150 11.18 -51.21 18.11
N ARG A 151 11.61 -51.22 16.84
CA ARG A 151 11.73 -52.47 16.07
C ARG A 151 12.75 -53.42 16.67
N GLN A 152 13.86 -52.92 17.22
CA GLN A 152 14.84 -53.75 17.91
C GLN A 152 14.25 -54.32 19.19
N GLN A 153 13.65 -53.48 20.03
CA GLN A 153 13.01 -53.93 21.27
C GLN A 153 11.94 -55.00 21.01
N LEU A 154 11.14 -54.84 19.95
CA LEU A 154 10.14 -55.84 19.57
C LEU A 154 10.78 -57.18 19.19
N ARG A 155 11.92 -57.17 18.48
CA ARG A 155 12.67 -58.39 18.18
C ARG A 155 13.19 -59.06 19.45
N ASP A 156 13.77 -58.27 20.35
CA ASP A 156 14.36 -58.79 21.60
C ASP A 156 13.27 -59.41 22.49
N VAL A 157 12.11 -58.75 22.61
CA VAL A 157 10.95 -59.28 23.34
C VAL A 157 10.43 -60.55 22.67
N LYS A 158 10.35 -60.59 21.33
CA LYS A 158 9.87 -61.77 20.61
C LYS A 158 10.80 -62.97 20.79
N GLU A 159 12.11 -62.76 20.72
CA GLU A 159 13.10 -63.82 20.99
C GLU A 159 13.01 -64.32 22.44
N GLY A 160 12.76 -63.43 23.40
CA GLY A 160 12.51 -63.79 24.80
C GLY A 160 11.22 -64.61 24.98
N GLU A 161 10.14 -64.22 24.32
CA GLU A 161 8.86 -64.95 24.30
C GLU A 161 9.05 -66.36 23.74
N ASP A 162 9.70 -66.49 22.58
CA ASP A 162 9.90 -67.78 21.91
C ASP A 162 10.73 -68.73 22.80
N LYS A 163 11.80 -68.24 23.43
CA LYS A 163 12.60 -69.03 24.40
C LYS A 163 11.78 -69.48 25.61
N ALA A 164 10.96 -68.60 26.17
CA ALA A 164 10.10 -68.95 27.30
C ALA A 164 9.03 -69.98 26.89
N GLN A 165 8.49 -69.85 25.67
CA GLN A 165 7.52 -70.81 25.13
C GLN A 165 8.14 -72.18 24.91
N ASP A 166 9.36 -72.25 24.37
CA ASP A 166 10.12 -73.51 24.22
C ASP A 166 10.37 -74.18 25.58
N GLU A 167 10.72 -73.40 26.60
CA GLU A 167 10.93 -73.92 27.95
C GLU A 167 9.64 -74.43 28.58
N VAL A 168 8.53 -73.73 28.42
CA VAL A 168 7.20 -74.20 28.86
C VAL A 168 6.87 -75.54 28.21
N GLN A 169 7.01 -75.66 26.88
CA GLN A 169 6.74 -76.92 26.17
C GLN A 169 7.60 -78.07 26.69
N ARG A 170 8.90 -77.81 26.90
CA ARG A 170 9.84 -78.80 27.45
C ARG A 170 9.42 -79.26 28.86
N LEU A 171 9.05 -78.34 29.73
CA LEU A 171 8.61 -78.64 31.10
C LEU A 171 7.28 -79.38 31.11
N THR A 172 6.32 -79.00 30.26
CA THR A 172 5.04 -79.70 30.09
C THR A 172 5.26 -81.14 29.65
N ALA A 173 6.09 -81.40 28.63
CA ALA A 173 6.39 -82.76 28.18
C ALA A 173 7.07 -83.59 29.29
N THR A 174 7.97 -82.98 30.06
CA THR A 174 8.62 -83.66 31.20
C THR A 174 7.59 -84.02 32.29
N LEU A 175 6.64 -83.12 32.56
CA LEU A 175 5.57 -83.34 33.53
C LEU A 175 4.62 -84.46 33.08
N GLU A 176 4.24 -84.49 31.79
CA GLU A 176 3.40 -85.54 31.21
C GLU A 176 4.05 -86.92 31.38
N ILE A 177 5.33 -87.07 30.97
CA ILE A 177 6.07 -88.32 31.13
C ILE A 177 6.12 -88.76 32.60
N ALA A 178 6.46 -87.84 33.50
CA ALA A 178 6.54 -88.12 34.93
C ALA A 178 5.19 -88.50 35.56
N SER A 179 4.08 -88.01 35.01
CA SER A 179 2.73 -88.36 35.44
C SER A 179 2.30 -89.74 34.95
N GLU A 180 2.71 -90.13 33.73
CA GLU A 180 2.41 -91.45 33.15
C GLU A 180 3.26 -92.57 33.78
N THR A 181 4.47 -92.28 34.26
CA THR A 181 5.34 -93.27 34.93
C THR A 181 4.92 -93.58 36.38
N LYS A 182 3.89 -92.91 36.91
CA LYS A 182 3.40 -93.05 38.29
C LYS A 182 2.16 -93.96 38.43
N VAL A 183 1.98 -94.92 37.52
CA VAL A 183 0.95 -95.97 37.55
C VAL A 183 1.57 -97.31 37.92
#